data_AF-A0A6L6CZ82-F1
#
_entry.id   AF-A0A6L6CZ82-F1
#
_cell.length_a   1.000
_cell.length_b   1.000
_cell.length_c   1.000
_cell.angle_alpha   90.00
_cell.angle_beta   90.00
_cell.angle_gamma   90.00
#
_symmetry.space_group_name_H-M   'P 1'
#
loop_
_entity.id
_entity.type
_entity.pdbx_description
1 polymer ?
#
loop_
_entity_poly.entity_id
_entity_poly.type
_entity_poly.pdbx_seq_one_letter_code
_entity_poly.pdbx_strand_id
1 'polypeptide(L)'
;MASQQTGRHRKRSDGRVLGISAVALGTIIWGTVGPVVRLFPEGTEFQYSLIRNLTGVSALWLFVLFSKEKRRYTKQDVVPILVGGVGATLFFPFFILAFQLTGVGVAAVVSIGVAPIFVGLIAWIALKQPPGKQWVLGTLVAVAGVVALNWPSGNNTVSFLGVAFAMAAAFGYSMQATGMGMISKRHTPFQCVAPM
;
A
#
# COMPACT_ATOMS: atom_id res chain seq x y z
N MET A 1 -40.94 11.64 -7.79
CA MET A 1 -40.09 10.82 -6.89
C MET A 1 -39.22 9.78 -7.63
N ALA A 2 -39.69 9.17 -8.73
CA ALA A 2 -38.91 8.19 -9.52
C ALA A 2 -37.69 8.77 -10.28
N SER A 3 -37.71 10.05 -10.68
CA SER A 3 -36.59 10.72 -11.36
C SER A 3 -35.40 11.07 -10.44
N GLN A 4 -35.64 11.23 -9.14
CA GLN A 4 -34.58 11.47 -8.15
C GLN A 4 -33.84 10.18 -7.76
N GLN A 5 -34.51 9.02 -7.81
CA GLN A 5 -33.87 7.72 -7.50
C GLN A 5 -32.93 7.25 -8.62
N THR A 6 -33.29 7.48 -9.89
CA THR A 6 -32.47 7.12 -11.06
C THR A 6 -31.20 7.98 -11.17
N GLY A 7 -31.30 9.30 -10.93
CA GLY A 7 -30.13 10.19 -10.90
C GLY A 7 -29.14 9.88 -9.77
N ARG A 8 -29.64 9.41 -8.63
CA ARG A 8 -28.82 9.05 -7.46
C ARG A 8 -28.12 7.69 -7.63
N HIS A 9 -28.74 6.74 -8.33
CA HIS A 9 -28.11 5.47 -8.72
C HIS A 9 -27.00 5.68 -9.74
N ARG A 10 -27.23 6.52 -10.76
CA ARG A 10 -26.24 6.82 -11.81
C ARG A 10 -25.02 7.58 -11.29
N LYS A 11 -25.22 8.58 -10.41
CA LYS A 11 -24.09 9.25 -9.72
C LYS A 11 -23.25 8.30 -8.85
N ARG A 12 -23.88 7.28 -8.24
CA ARG A 12 -23.17 6.27 -7.44
C ARG A 12 -22.43 5.25 -8.31
N SER A 13 -22.96 4.88 -9.48
CA SER A 13 -22.26 3.99 -10.42
C SER A 13 -21.07 4.68 -11.05
N ASP A 14 -21.22 5.92 -11.50
CA ASP A 14 -20.15 6.67 -12.17
C ASP A 14 -18.96 6.92 -11.23
N GLY A 15 -19.24 7.27 -9.96
CA GLY A 15 -18.19 7.41 -8.94
C GLY A 15 -17.48 6.09 -8.60
N ARG A 16 -18.20 4.95 -8.65
CA ARG A 16 -17.61 3.64 -8.41
C ARG A 16 -16.74 3.18 -9.58
N VAL A 17 -17.19 3.39 -10.82
CA VAL A 17 -16.41 3.11 -12.03
C VAL A 17 -15.13 3.95 -12.04
N LEU A 18 -15.24 5.26 -11.79
CA LEU A 18 -14.08 6.15 -11.71
C LEU A 18 -13.07 5.68 -10.65
N GLY A 19 -13.56 5.26 -9.47
CA GLY A 19 -12.71 4.71 -8.41
C GLY A 19 -11.98 3.42 -8.83
N ILE A 20 -12.69 2.48 -9.47
CA ILE A 20 -12.10 1.24 -9.98
C ILE A 20 -11.06 1.54 -11.06
N SER A 21 -11.38 2.44 -11.99
CA SER A 21 -10.44 2.86 -13.05
C SER A 21 -9.19 3.52 -12.47
N ALA A 22 -9.34 4.40 -11.48
CA ALA A 22 -8.21 5.04 -10.82
C ALA A 22 -7.31 4.02 -10.09
N VAL A 23 -7.91 3.03 -9.43
CA VAL A 23 -7.15 1.93 -8.79
C VAL A 23 -6.44 1.09 -9.86
N ALA A 24 -7.10 0.74 -10.95
CA ALA A 24 -6.51 -0.03 -12.04
C ALA A 24 -5.34 0.70 -12.72
N LEU A 25 -5.49 2.00 -12.99
CA LEU A 25 -4.40 2.83 -13.51
C LEU A 25 -3.24 2.91 -12.52
N GLY A 26 -3.55 3.10 -11.24
CA GLY A 26 -2.56 3.11 -10.17
C GLY A 26 -1.78 1.80 -10.07
N THR A 27 -2.44 0.65 -10.16
CA THR A 27 -1.78 -0.66 -10.13
C THR A 27 -0.94 -0.92 -11.37
N ILE A 28 -1.36 -0.46 -12.56
CA ILE A 28 -0.56 -0.53 -13.78
C ILE A 28 0.72 0.29 -13.64
N ILE A 29 0.60 1.55 -13.22
CA ILE A 29 1.75 2.45 -12.99
C ILE A 29 2.68 1.88 -11.91
N TRP A 30 2.13 1.23 -10.89
CA TRP A 30 2.93 0.61 -9.84
C TRP A 30 3.64 -0.67 -10.33
N GLY A 31 3.00 -1.44 -11.22
CA GLY A 31 3.57 -2.67 -11.79
C GLY A 31 4.83 -2.43 -12.64
N THR A 32 5.00 -1.24 -13.21
CA THR A 32 6.20 -0.91 -14.00
C THR A 32 7.47 -0.72 -13.14
N VAL A 33 7.34 -0.62 -11.82
CA VAL A 33 8.49 -0.44 -10.91
C VAL A 33 9.49 -1.59 -11.04
N GLY A 34 9.01 -2.85 -11.09
CA GLY A 34 9.87 -4.02 -11.17
C GLY A 34 10.76 -4.04 -12.43
N PRO A 35 10.18 -3.94 -13.64
CA PRO A 35 10.95 -3.85 -14.88
C PRO A 35 11.92 -2.68 -14.91
N VAL A 36 11.52 -1.50 -14.42
CA VAL A 36 12.37 -0.31 -14.41
C VAL A 36 13.59 -0.49 -13.51
N VAL A 37 13.45 -1.10 -12.33
CA VAL A 37 14.58 -1.39 -11.43
C VAL A 37 15.65 -2.25 -12.12
N ARG A 38 15.23 -3.20 -12.98
CA ARG A 38 16.17 -4.07 -13.73
C ARG A 38 16.94 -3.36 -14.84
N LEU A 39 16.53 -2.16 -15.25
CA LEU A 39 17.26 -1.35 -16.22
C LEU A 39 18.46 -0.63 -15.59
N PHE A 40 18.52 -0.55 -14.26
CA PHE A 40 19.61 0.08 -13.54
C PHE A 40 20.71 -0.95 -13.18
N PRO A 41 21.97 -0.50 -13.02
CA PRO A 41 23.07 -1.37 -12.62
C PRO A 41 22.80 -2.08 -11.30
N GLU A 42 23.26 -3.33 -11.19
CA GLU A 42 23.15 -4.13 -9.96
C GLU A 42 23.80 -3.40 -8.77
N GLY A 43 23.17 -3.49 -7.60
CA GLY A 43 23.64 -2.85 -6.37
C GLY A 43 23.16 -1.40 -6.19
N THR A 44 22.40 -0.84 -7.14
CA THR A 44 21.82 0.51 -7.05
C THR A 44 20.35 0.52 -6.63
N GLU A 45 19.77 -0.63 -6.25
CA GLU A 45 18.34 -0.80 -5.98
C GLU A 45 17.85 0.09 -4.84
N PHE A 46 18.70 0.27 -3.82
CA PHE A 46 18.46 1.16 -2.70
C PHE A 46 18.48 2.64 -3.13
N GLN A 47 19.45 3.04 -3.96
CA GLN A 47 19.60 4.41 -4.45
C GLN A 47 18.42 4.81 -5.35
N TYR A 48 18.03 3.94 -6.27
CA TYR A 48 16.86 4.13 -7.13
C TYR A 48 15.60 4.35 -6.28
N SER A 49 15.41 3.51 -5.28
CA SER A 49 14.26 3.58 -4.39
C SER A 49 14.23 4.84 -3.54
N LEU A 50 15.38 5.28 -3.03
CA LEU A 50 15.51 6.54 -2.31
C LEU A 50 15.17 7.73 -3.20
N ILE A 51 15.76 7.81 -4.39
CA ILE A 51 15.52 8.91 -5.34
C ILE A 51 14.03 8.94 -5.72
N ARG A 52 13.45 7.79 -6.07
CA ARG A 52 12.01 7.68 -6.37
C ARG A 52 11.14 8.23 -5.24
N ASN A 53 11.39 7.84 -4.00
CA ASN A 53 10.61 8.32 -2.85
C ASN A 53 10.84 9.81 -2.58
N LEU A 54 12.09 10.30 -2.69
CA LEU A 54 12.42 11.71 -2.54
C LEU A 54 11.72 12.56 -3.61
N THR A 55 11.76 12.15 -4.88
CA THR A 55 11.06 12.83 -5.97
C THR A 55 9.56 12.83 -5.74
N GLY A 56 8.98 11.69 -5.32
CA GLY A 56 7.55 11.59 -5.00
C GLY A 56 7.12 12.50 -3.84
N VAL A 57 7.86 12.48 -2.74
CA VAL A 57 7.61 13.35 -1.58
C VAL A 57 7.75 14.82 -1.97
N SER A 58 8.82 15.19 -2.68
CA SER A 58 9.05 16.57 -3.13
C SER A 58 7.93 17.07 -4.05
N ALA A 59 7.52 16.25 -5.01
CA ALA A 59 6.43 16.58 -5.93
C ALA A 59 5.10 16.77 -5.18
N LEU A 60 4.78 15.87 -4.25
CA LEU A 60 3.58 15.99 -3.41
C LEU A 60 3.66 17.21 -2.48
N TRP A 61 4.84 17.51 -1.95
CA TRP A 61 5.05 18.67 -1.09
C TRP A 61 4.87 19.98 -1.86
N LEU A 62 5.44 20.08 -3.06
CA LEU A 62 5.20 21.20 -3.97
C LEU A 62 3.72 21.34 -4.33
N PHE A 63 3.05 20.23 -4.65
CA PHE A 63 1.61 20.23 -4.93
C PHE A 63 0.80 20.78 -3.74
N VAL A 64 1.13 20.37 -2.52
CA VAL A 64 0.50 20.90 -1.29
C VAL A 64 0.79 22.39 -1.12
N LEU A 65 2.01 22.86 -1.40
CA LEU A 65 2.36 24.28 -1.31
C LEU A 65 1.53 25.14 -2.26
N PHE A 66 1.34 24.70 -3.50
CA PHE A 66 0.58 25.41 -4.54
C PHE A 66 -0.94 25.17 -4.48
N SER A 67 -1.41 24.24 -3.65
CA SER A 67 -2.84 23.98 -3.51
C SER A 67 -3.55 25.12 -2.76
N LYS A 68 -4.63 25.63 -3.34
CA LYS A 68 -5.39 26.77 -2.80
C LYS A 68 -6.28 26.40 -1.61
N GLU A 69 -6.71 25.14 -1.55
CA GLU A 69 -7.60 24.61 -0.51
C GLU A 69 -6.77 23.82 0.51
N LYS A 70 -6.31 24.48 1.58
CA LYS A 70 -5.54 23.87 2.67
C LYS A 70 -6.44 23.72 3.89
N ARG A 71 -6.63 22.48 4.35
CA ARG A 71 -7.38 22.21 5.58
C ARG A 71 -6.42 22.02 6.75
N ARG A 72 -6.77 22.56 7.92
CA ARG A 72 -5.94 22.41 9.12
C ARG A 72 -5.99 20.97 9.61
N TYR A 73 -4.83 20.38 9.90
CA TYR A 73 -4.80 19.08 10.57
C TYR A 73 -5.31 19.22 12.00
N THR A 74 -6.11 18.25 12.44
CA THR A 74 -6.59 18.18 13.83
C THR A 74 -5.77 17.18 14.63
N LYS A 75 -5.82 17.24 15.97
CA LYS A 75 -5.15 16.25 16.84
C LYS A 75 -5.58 14.81 16.53
N GLN A 76 -6.76 14.62 15.96
CA GLN A 76 -7.30 13.32 15.57
C GLN A 76 -6.67 12.77 14.27
N ASP A 77 -6.00 13.62 13.49
CA ASP A 77 -5.30 13.23 12.26
C ASP A 77 -3.85 12.80 12.53
N VAL A 78 -3.27 13.21 13.67
CA VAL A 78 -1.87 12.94 14.03
C VAL A 78 -1.59 11.44 14.13
N VAL A 79 -2.43 10.69 14.85
CA VAL A 79 -2.23 9.24 15.03
C VAL A 79 -2.30 8.50 13.68
N PRO A 80 -3.32 8.71 12.83
CA PRO A 80 -3.33 8.13 11.48
C PRO A 80 -2.13 8.51 10.60
N ILE A 81 -1.69 9.76 10.64
CA ILE A 81 -0.51 10.23 9.88
C ILE A 81 0.76 9.54 10.37
N LEU A 82 0.95 9.43 11.69
CA LEU A 82 2.10 8.75 12.27
C LEU A 82 2.10 7.26 11.95
N VAL A 83 0.97 6.57 12.11
CA VAL A 83 0.85 5.14 11.77
C VAL A 83 1.11 4.93 10.27
N GLY A 84 0.54 5.78 9.42
CA GLY A 84 0.73 5.77 7.98
C GLY A 84 2.19 5.98 7.57
N GLY A 85 2.81 7.02 8.13
CA GLY A 85 4.19 7.43 7.84
C GLY A 85 5.22 6.45 8.38
N VAL A 86 5.08 6.00 9.63
CA VAL A 86 5.96 4.98 10.22
C VAL A 86 5.86 3.67 9.44
N GLY A 87 4.65 3.24 9.06
CA GLY A 87 4.47 2.07 8.21
C GLY A 87 5.19 2.19 6.86
N ALA A 88 5.08 3.35 6.21
CA ALA A 88 5.77 3.62 4.94
C ALA A 88 7.30 3.58 5.09
N THR A 89 7.83 4.17 6.17
CA THR A 89 9.27 4.20 6.46
C THR A 89 9.80 2.81 6.80
N LEU A 90 9.03 1.96 7.50
CA LEU A 90 9.44 0.61 7.85
C LEU A 90 9.37 -0.36 6.66
N PHE A 91 8.37 -0.19 5.79
CA PHE A 91 8.16 -1.08 4.64
C PHE A 91 9.43 -1.19 3.78
N PHE A 92 10.01 -0.04 3.42
CA PHE A 92 11.09 0.03 2.45
C PHE A 92 12.40 -0.67 2.85
N PRO A 93 13.01 -0.39 4.02
CA PRO A 93 14.26 -1.02 4.42
C PRO A 93 14.11 -2.53 4.62
N PHE A 94 13.01 -2.99 5.21
CA PHE A 94 12.76 -4.42 5.38
C PHE A 94 12.53 -5.14 4.05
N PHE A 95 11.88 -4.47 3.11
CA PHE A 95 11.67 -5.01 1.76
C PHE A 95 12.99 -5.20 1.00
N ILE A 96 13.91 -4.26 1.13
CA ILE A 96 15.25 -4.36 0.52
C ILE A 96 16.08 -5.45 1.19
N LEU A 97 16.05 -5.57 2.51
CA LEU A 97 16.73 -6.66 3.23
C LEU A 97 16.19 -8.03 2.82
N ALA A 98 14.87 -8.14 2.63
CA ALA A 98 14.26 -9.36 2.10
C ALA A 98 14.75 -9.68 0.69
N PHE A 99 14.88 -8.67 -0.19
CA PHE A 99 15.43 -8.83 -1.54
C PHE A 99 16.85 -9.38 -1.53
N GLN A 100 17.72 -8.85 -0.68
CA GLN A 100 19.11 -9.28 -0.60
C GLN A 100 19.26 -10.73 -0.11
N LEU A 101 18.32 -11.21 0.72
CA LEU A 101 18.42 -12.52 1.38
C LEU A 101 17.60 -13.64 0.73
N THR A 102 16.56 -13.31 -0.03
CA THR A 102 15.64 -14.30 -0.64
C THR A 102 15.38 -14.08 -2.13
N GLY A 103 15.91 -13.00 -2.69
CA GLY A 103 15.67 -12.61 -4.08
C GLY A 103 14.36 -11.84 -4.27
N VAL A 104 14.27 -11.13 -5.40
CA VAL A 104 13.18 -10.20 -5.71
C VAL A 104 11.81 -10.89 -5.80
N GLY A 105 11.76 -12.11 -6.34
CA GLY A 105 10.50 -12.86 -6.50
C GLY A 105 9.87 -13.23 -5.16
N VAL A 106 10.61 -13.97 -4.32
CA VAL A 106 10.10 -14.46 -3.03
C VAL A 106 9.75 -13.32 -2.10
N ALA A 107 10.62 -12.33 -1.97
CA ALA A 107 10.38 -11.16 -1.11
C ALA A 107 9.16 -10.34 -1.56
N ALA A 108 8.99 -10.07 -2.86
CA ALA A 108 7.82 -9.35 -3.37
C ALA A 108 6.52 -10.08 -3.00
N VAL A 109 6.51 -11.39 -3.22
CA VAL A 109 5.29 -12.17 -3.05
C VAL A 109 4.95 -12.37 -1.58
N VAL A 110 5.93 -12.61 -0.71
CA VAL A 110 5.69 -12.70 0.74
C VAL A 110 5.28 -11.33 1.31
N SER A 111 6.01 -10.25 0.99
CA SER A 111 5.71 -8.94 1.56
C SER A 111 4.35 -8.38 1.12
N ILE A 112 3.99 -8.55 -0.15
CA ILE A 112 2.71 -8.03 -0.67
C ILE A 112 1.57 -9.02 -0.37
N GLY A 113 1.83 -10.31 -0.49
CA GLY A 113 0.82 -11.36 -0.32
C GLY A 113 0.37 -11.57 1.12
N VAL A 114 1.25 -11.36 2.10
CA VAL A 114 0.93 -11.47 3.53
C VAL A 114 0.32 -10.17 4.07
N ALA A 115 0.51 -9.03 3.39
CA ALA A 115 0.03 -7.74 3.86
C ALA A 115 -1.49 -7.68 4.15
N PRO A 116 -2.39 -8.28 3.33
CA PRO A 116 -3.82 -8.33 3.64
C PRO A 116 -4.13 -8.96 5.00
N ILE A 117 -3.40 -10.03 5.38
CA ILE A 117 -3.56 -10.72 6.67
C ILE A 117 -3.27 -9.74 7.81
N PHE A 118 -2.13 -9.06 7.75
CA PHE A 118 -1.75 -8.05 8.74
C PHE A 118 -2.71 -6.86 8.74
N VAL A 119 -3.21 -6.40 7.58
CA VAL A 119 -4.22 -5.33 7.51
C VAL A 119 -5.49 -5.74 8.25
N GLY A 120 -6.00 -6.95 8.03
CA GLY A 120 -7.19 -7.43 8.74
C GLY A 120 -6.95 -7.65 10.22
N LEU A 121 -5.77 -8.13 10.61
CA LEU A 121 -5.40 -8.29 12.03
C LEU A 121 -5.30 -6.94 12.74
N ILE A 122 -4.62 -5.97 12.13
CA ILE A 122 -4.52 -4.59 12.65
C ILE A 122 -5.91 -3.97 12.70
N ALA A 123 -6.77 -4.16 11.69
CA ALA A 123 -8.13 -3.65 11.69
C ALA A 123 -8.98 -4.29 12.80
N TRP A 124 -8.83 -5.59 13.04
CA TRP A 124 -9.55 -6.28 14.10
C TRP A 124 -9.12 -5.76 15.49
N ILE A 125 -7.83 -5.61 15.73
CA ILE A 125 -7.28 -5.18 17.02
C ILE A 125 -7.51 -3.68 17.25
N ALA A 126 -7.16 -2.84 16.28
CA ALA A 126 -7.17 -1.37 16.44
C ALA A 126 -8.56 -0.76 16.20
N LEU A 127 -9.33 -1.29 15.25
CA LEU A 127 -10.65 -0.74 14.89
C LEU A 127 -11.82 -1.56 15.48
N LYS A 128 -11.56 -2.69 16.15
CA LYS A 128 -12.57 -3.62 16.69
C LYS A 128 -13.59 -4.07 15.64
N GLN A 129 -13.22 -4.05 14.35
CA GLN A 129 -14.06 -4.49 13.25
C GLN A 129 -13.64 -5.92 12.89
N PRO A 130 -14.43 -6.95 13.26
CA PRO A 130 -14.05 -8.32 12.95
C PRO A 130 -14.03 -8.52 11.43
N PRO A 131 -13.04 -9.26 10.90
CA PRO A 131 -12.94 -9.53 9.48
C PRO A 131 -14.18 -10.30 9.00
N GLY A 132 -14.84 -9.79 7.96
CA GLY A 132 -16.00 -10.44 7.35
C GLY A 132 -15.63 -11.71 6.58
N LYS A 133 -16.60 -12.62 6.37
CA LYS A 133 -16.39 -13.89 5.64
C LYS A 133 -15.79 -13.72 4.25
N GLN A 134 -16.15 -12.65 3.54
CA GLN A 134 -15.59 -12.32 2.22
C GLN A 134 -14.11 -11.93 2.27
N TRP A 135 -13.66 -11.26 3.34
CA TRP A 135 -12.25 -10.93 3.54
C TRP A 135 -11.41 -12.18 3.78
N VAL A 136 -11.93 -13.14 4.56
CA VAL A 136 -11.24 -14.42 4.81
C VAL A 136 -11.05 -15.18 3.50
N LEU A 137 -12.11 -15.30 2.69
CA LEU A 137 -12.05 -15.96 1.38
C LEU A 137 -11.06 -15.29 0.43
N GLY A 138 -11.10 -13.95 0.32
CA GLY A 138 -10.17 -13.20 -0.52
C GLY A 138 -8.71 -13.37 -0.08
N THR A 139 -8.47 -13.39 1.24
CA THR A 139 -7.16 -13.63 1.82
C THR A 139 -6.66 -15.04 1.53
N LEU A 140 -7.51 -16.07 1.67
CA LEU A 140 -7.15 -17.45 1.33
C LEU A 140 -6.78 -17.61 -0.14
N VAL A 141 -7.56 -17.02 -1.05
CA VAL A 141 -7.25 -17.06 -2.49
C VAL A 141 -5.94 -16.33 -2.80
N ALA A 142 -5.70 -15.16 -2.18
CA ALA A 142 -4.43 -14.45 -2.33
C ALA A 142 -3.24 -15.29 -1.84
N VAL A 143 -3.34 -15.91 -0.66
CA VAL A 143 -2.30 -16.80 -0.12
C VAL A 143 -2.08 -18.00 -1.04
N ALA A 144 -3.14 -18.61 -1.57
CA ALA A 144 -3.02 -19.71 -2.51
C ALA A 144 -2.29 -19.29 -3.80
N GLY A 145 -2.60 -18.11 -4.34
CA GLY A 145 -1.91 -17.55 -5.52
C GLY A 145 -0.43 -17.26 -5.25
N VAL A 146 -0.11 -16.71 -4.07
CA VAL A 146 1.27 -16.44 -3.60
C VAL A 146 2.07 -17.74 -3.52
N VAL A 147 1.50 -18.78 -2.94
CA VAL A 147 2.12 -20.12 -2.81
C VAL A 147 2.30 -20.76 -4.20
N ALA A 148 1.28 -20.70 -5.06
CA ALA A 148 1.37 -21.24 -6.41
C ALA A 148 2.45 -20.55 -7.26
N LEU A 149 2.57 -19.22 -7.14
CA LEU A 149 3.56 -18.44 -7.89
C LEU A 149 5.01 -18.71 -7.42
N ASN A 150 5.21 -19.12 -6.16
CA ASN A 150 6.52 -19.39 -5.57
C ASN A 150 6.74 -20.87 -5.28
N TRP A 151 5.97 -21.74 -5.93
CA TRP A 151 6.16 -23.17 -5.78
C TRP A 151 7.63 -23.51 -6.12
N PRO A 152 8.37 -24.20 -5.24
CA PRO A 152 9.80 -24.42 -5.45
C PRO A 152 10.02 -25.17 -6.77
N SER A 153 10.57 -24.48 -7.77
CA SER A 153 10.90 -25.05 -9.07
C SER A 153 12.42 -25.27 -9.26
N GLY A 154 13.18 -25.40 -8.17
CA GLY A 154 14.63 -25.62 -8.20
C GLY A 154 15.31 -25.47 -6.84
N ASN A 155 16.66 -25.50 -6.84
CA ASN A 155 17.53 -25.41 -5.66
C ASN A 155 17.66 -23.97 -5.12
N ASN A 156 16.53 -23.27 -4.94
CA ASN A 156 16.53 -21.90 -4.42
C ASN A 156 16.75 -21.94 -2.90
N THR A 157 17.91 -21.49 -2.45
CA THR A 157 18.24 -21.31 -1.04
C THR A 157 17.47 -20.12 -0.48
N VAL A 158 16.23 -20.35 -0.03
CA VAL A 158 15.41 -19.33 0.65
C VAL A 158 15.93 -19.16 2.08
N SER A 159 16.51 -18.00 2.39
CA SER A 159 16.95 -17.68 3.75
C SER A 159 15.75 -17.40 4.66
N PHE A 160 15.66 -18.10 5.79
CA PHE A 160 14.65 -17.86 6.83
C PHE A 160 14.62 -16.40 7.30
N LEU A 161 15.82 -15.79 7.41
CA LEU A 161 15.96 -14.40 7.84
C LEU A 161 15.35 -13.43 6.82
N GLY A 162 15.49 -13.71 5.52
CA GLY A 162 14.87 -12.87 4.49
C GLY A 162 13.35 -13.00 4.44
N VAL A 163 12.79 -14.17 4.77
CA VAL A 163 11.34 -14.33 4.96
C VAL A 163 10.85 -13.53 6.17
N ALA A 164 11.60 -13.53 7.28
CA ALA A 164 11.28 -12.71 8.44
C ALA A 164 11.27 -11.21 8.11
N PHE A 165 12.25 -10.73 7.35
CA PHE A 165 12.25 -9.35 6.84
C PHE A 165 11.10 -9.07 5.88
N ALA A 166 10.73 -10.03 5.03
CA ALA A 166 9.58 -9.89 4.13
C ALA A 166 8.26 -9.76 4.92
N MET A 167 8.12 -10.48 6.04
CA MET A 167 6.99 -10.34 6.96
C MET A 167 7.00 -9.00 7.70
N ALA A 168 8.17 -8.51 8.12
CA ALA A 168 8.31 -7.19 8.73
C ALA A 168 7.93 -6.07 7.74
N ALA A 169 8.30 -6.22 6.46
CA ALA A 169 7.85 -5.33 5.41
C ALA A 169 6.33 -5.39 5.24
N ALA A 170 5.73 -6.60 5.17
CA ALA A 170 4.28 -6.75 5.09
C ALA A 170 3.57 -6.02 6.24
N PHE A 171 4.08 -6.12 7.46
CA PHE A 171 3.56 -5.39 8.61
C PHE A 171 3.64 -3.87 8.45
N GLY A 172 4.78 -3.34 7.99
CA GLY A 172 4.94 -1.91 7.68
C GLY A 172 3.95 -1.42 6.63
N TYR A 173 3.76 -2.18 5.55
CA TYR A 173 2.76 -1.89 4.52
C TYR A 173 1.34 -1.88 5.09
N SER A 174 1.02 -2.81 5.98
CA SER A 174 -0.30 -2.89 6.61
C SER A 174 -0.58 -1.72 7.57
N MET A 175 0.45 -1.25 8.29
CA MET A 175 0.36 -0.02 9.08
C MET A 175 0.10 1.18 8.16
N GLN A 176 0.84 1.29 7.05
CA GLN A 176 0.65 2.34 6.05
C GLN A 176 -0.79 2.36 5.54
N ALA A 177 -1.29 1.22 5.07
CA ALA A 177 -2.64 1.07 4.53
C ALA A 177 -3.72 1.39 5.57
N THR A 178 -3.52 0.97 6.82
CA THR A 178 -4.46 1.27 7.92
C THR A 178 -4.49 2.77 8.24
N GLY A 179 -3.32 3.41 8.33
CA GLY A 179 -3.20 4.86 8.54
C GLY A 179 -3.94 5.65 7.46
N MET A 180 -3.71 5.28 6.19
CA MET A 180 -4.41 5.87 5.04
C MET A 180 -5.93 5.66 5.12
N GLY A 181 -6.38 4.45 5.46
CA GLY A 181 -7.80 4.13 5.60
C GLY A 181 -8.51 4.88 6.74
N MET A 182 -7.79 5.22 7.81
CA MET A 182 -8.34 6.06 8.89
C MET A 182 -8.48 7.52 8.45
N ILE A 183 -7.53 8.05 7.68
CA ILE A 183 -7.56 9.43 7.13
C ILE A 183 -8.66 9.58 6.08
N SER A 184 -8.82 8.60 5.20
CA SER A 184 -9.79 8.67 4.09
C SER A 184 -11.25 8.73 4.54
N LYS A 185 -11.55 8.35 5.79
CA LYS A 185 -12.88 8.52 6.40
C LYS A 185 -13.20 9.97 6.75
N ARG A 186 -12.18 10.82 6.87
CA ARG A 186 -12.29 12.21 7.34
C ARG A 186 -11.95 13.23 6.25
N HIS A 187 -11.03 12.85 5.36
CA HIS A 187 -10.51 13.72 4.30
C HIS A 187 -10.67 13.05 2.94
N THR A 188 -10.99 13.84 1.92
CA THR A 188 -11.01 13.35 0.53
C THR A 188 -9.58 13.20 0.01
N PRO A 189 -9.31 12.28 -0.95
CA PRO A 189 -7.96 12.02 -1.45
C PRO A 189 -7.22 13.25 -2.01
N PHE A 190 -7.96 14.27 -2.47
CA PHE A 190 -7.41 15.49 -3.06
C PHE A 190 -7.31 16.66 -2.07
N GLN A 191 -7.68 16.46 -0.80
CA GLN A 191 -7.58 17.51 0.20
C GLN A 191 -6.15 17.60 0.75
N CYS A 192 -5.53 18.77 0.59
CA CYS A 192 -4.24 19.06 1.17
C CYS A 192 -4.41 19.44 2.65
N VAL A 193 -3.68 18.75 3.52
CA VAL A 193 -3.68 19.03 4.97
C VAL A 193 -2.30 19.56 5.34
N ALA A 194 -2.23 20.73 5.96
CA ALA A 194 -0.97 21.38 6.32
C ALA A 194 -0.97 21.91 7.76
N PRO A 195 0.18 21.86 8.47
CA PRO A 195 0.40 22.72 9.62
C PRO A 195 0.49 24.17 9.14
N MET A 196 -0.42 25.02 9.61
CA MET A 196 -0.23 26.47 9.50
C MET A 196 0.89 26.90 10.43
#